data_AF-A0A392Q1U7-F1
#
_entry.id   AF-A0A392Q1U7-F1
#
_cell.length_a   1.000
_cell.length_b   1.000
_cell.length_c   1.000
_cell.angle_alpha   90.00
_cell.angle_beta   90.00
_cell.angle_gamma   90.00
#
_symmetry.space_group_name_H-M   'P 1'
#
loop_
_entity.id
_entity.type
_entity.pdbx_description
1 polymer ?
#
loop_
_entity_poly.entity_id
_entity_poly.type
_entity_poly.pdbx_seq_one_letter_code
_entity_poly.pdbx_strand_id
1 'polypeptide(L)'
;MFVLAPYGSYWRQVRKITTLEILTHRRVEQLHHFRVLEVQNSIKEFYDVWCSKKNDESSNYVLVELKQWFTQLSFNIVLPMLVGKRYFGAINVIDKEEAERCIKALKEMMHLFGVFTVGDALPFLKWFDFGGHVTAMKETSKELDKILNFMDVMISSLDGTTIEGFDADTIIKSTIL
;
A
#
# COMPACT_ATOMS: atom_id res chain seq x y z
N MET A 1 2.04 12.08 -9.44
CA MET A 1 2.66 11.69 -8.15
C MET A 1 3.28 12.92 -7.45
N PHE A 2 2.67 13.44 -6.37
CA PHE A 2 3.10 14.69 -5.71
C PHE A 2 4.49 14.61 -5.03
N VAL A 3 4.96 13.39 -4.70
CA VAL A 3 6.26 13.14 -4.05
C VAL A 3 7.44 13.61 -4.90
N LEU A 4 7.31 13.54 -6.23
CA LEU A 4 8.32 13.98 -7.20
C LEU A 4 8.02 15.36 -7.80
N ALA A 5 6.99 16.05 -7.31
CA ALA A 5 6.64 17.37 -7.83
C ALA A 5 7.68 18.41 -7.40
N PRO A 6 8.07 19.34 -8.29
CA PRO A 6 8.94 20.44 -7.91
C PRO A 6 8.29 21.28 -6.81
N TYR A 7 9.11 21.88 -5.96
CA TYR A 7 8.63 22.73 -4.87
C TYR A 7 7.80 23.89 -5.44
N GLY A 8 6.55 24.00 -5.00
CA GLY A 8 5.58 24.95 -5.57
C GLY A 8 4.36 25.13 -4.67
N SER A 9 3.39 25.90 -5.13
CA SER A 9 2.10 26.04 -4.43
C SER A 9 1.38 24.70 -4.30
N TYR A 10 1.34 23.92 -5.39
CA TYR A 10 0.76 22.58 -5.43
C TYR A 10 1.39 21.64 -4.38
N TRP A 11 2.72 21.45 -4.43
CA TRP A 11 3.42 20.58 -3.48
C TRP A 11 3.20 21.02 -2.02
N ARG A 12 3.23 22.33 -1.75
CA ARG A 12 3.00 22.88 -0.41
C ARG A 12 1.58 22.60 0.09
N GLN A 13 0.57 22.78 -0.77
CA GLN A 13 -0.82 22.52 -0.42
C GLN A 13 -1.05 21.03 -0.13
N VAL A 14 -0.60 20.14 -1.01
CA VAL A 14 -0.75 18.69 -0.80
C VAL A 14 -0.04 18.25 0.47
N ARG A 15 1.22 18.67 0.69
CA ARG A 15 1.96 18.35 1.91
C ARG A 15 1.27 18.86 3.17
N LYS A 16 0.71 20.08 3.13
CA LYS A 16 -0.05 20.66 4.24
C LYS A 16 -1.27 19.80 4.58
N ILE A 17 -2.06 19.41 3.57
CA ILE A 17 -3.24 18.55 3.75
C ILE A 17 -2.82 17.19 4.32
N THR A 18 -1.83 16.53 3.73
CA THR A 18 -1.35 15.22 4.23
C THR A 18 -0.91 15.30 5.68
N THR A 19 -0.19 16.35 6.07
CA THR A 19 0.33 16.49 7.45
C THR A 19 -0.78 16.82 8.44
N LEU A 20 -1.71 17.71 8.07
CA LEU A 20 -2.72 18.24 9.00
C LEU A 20 -4.02 17.43 9.05
N GLU A 21 -4.30 16.62 8.02
CA GLU A 21 -5.55 15.87 7.95
C GLU A 21 -5.34 14.36 8.05
N ILE A 22 -4.25 13.83 7.46
CA ILE A 22 -4.02 12.39 7.34
C ILE A 22 -3.05 11.90 8.43
N LEU A 23 -1.92 12.58 8.61
CA LEU A 23 -0.82 12.14 9.47
C LEU A 23 -0.84 12.80 10.85
N THR A 24 -1.98 13.30 11.31
CA THR A 24 -2.08 13.86 12.67
C THR A 24 -1.95 12.75 13.71
N HIS A 25 -1.45 13.11 14.90
CA HIS A 25 -1.33 12.19 16.03
C HIS A 25 -2.63 11.42 16.28
N ARG A 26 -3.75 12.15 16.33
CA ARG A 26 -5.08 11.58 16.53
C ARG A 26 -5.42 10.54 15.46
N ARG A 27 -5.18 10.83 14.18
CA ARG A 27 -5.48 9.88 13.09
C ARG A 27 -4.59 8.64 13.16
N VAL A 28 -3.30 8.83 13.42
CA VAL A 28 -2.35 7.71 13.58
C VAL A 28 -2.71 6.82 14.78
N GLU A 29 -3.22 7.42 15.84
CA GLU A 29 -3.71 6.73 17.04
C GLU A 29 -5.02 5.98 16.78
N GLN A 30 -5.97 6.59 16.09
CA GLN A 30 -7.22 5.93 15.66
C GLN A 30 -6.92 4.69 14.80
N LEU A 31 -5.90 4.76 13.94
CA LEU A 31 -5.46 3.65 13.09
C LEU A 31 -4.59 2.61 13.82
N HIS A 32 -4.36 2.75 15.13
CA HIS A 32 -3.54 1.82 15.91
C HIS A 32 -4.09 0.39 15.90
N HIS A 33 -5.41 0.24 15.98
CA HIS A 33 -6.05 -1.07 16.02
C HIS A 33 -5.74 -1.90 14.76
N PHE A 34 -5.75 -1.28 13.57
CA PHE A 34 -5.35 -1.94 12.33
C PHE A 34 -3.92 -2.45 12.37
N ARG A 35 -2.97 -1.69 12.95
CA ARG A 35 -1.58 -2.15 13.13
C ARG A 35 -1.49 -3.37 14.03
N VAL A 36 -2.13 -3.30 15.20
CA VAL A 36 -2.08 -4.37 16.19
C VAL A 36 -2.72 -5.64 15.64
N LEU A 37 -3.91 -5.52 15.04
CA LEU A 37 -4.62 -6.64 14.45
C LEU A 37 -3.81 -7.29 13.32
N GLU A 38 -3.19 -6.50 12.45
CA GLU A 38 -2.39 -7.07 11.36
C GLU A 38 -1.13 -7.77 11.88
N VAL A 39 -0.42 -7.17 12.83
CA VAL A 39 0.74 -7.81 13.47
C VAL A 39 0.34 -9.12 14.14
N GLN A 40 -0.78 -9.14 14.87
CA GLN A 40 -1.31 -10.36 15.50
C GLN A 40 -1.64 -11.44 14.45
N ASN A 41 -2.27 -11.05 13.34
CA ASN A 41 -2.58 -11.97 12.24
C ASN A 41 -1.31 -12.53 11.61
N SER A 42 -0.29 -11.70 11.36
CA SER A 42 0.98 -12.16 10.79
C SER A 42 1.77 -13.07 11.73
N ILE A 43 1.71 -12.83 13.06
CA ILE A 43 2.29 -13.73 14.06
C ILE A 43 1.55 -15.08 14.07
N LYS A 44 0.22 -15.04 13.98
CA LYS A 44 -0.59 -16.26 13.90
C LYS A 44 -0.25 -17.07 12.65
N GLU A 45 -0.09 -16.40 11.50
CA GLU A 45 0.33 -17.04 10.26
C GLU A 45 1.69 -17.74 10.41
N PHE A 46 2.66 -17.12 11.10
CA PHE A 46 3.92 -17.79 11.42
C PHE A 46 3.73 -19.04 12.27
N TYR A 47 2.89 -18.95 13.29
CA TYR A 47 2.61 -20.08 14.16
C TYR A 47 1.95 -21.24 13.40
N ASP A 48 1.01 -20.94 12.51
CA ASP A 48 0.30 -21.95 11.69
C ASP A 48 1.25 -22.61 10.68
N VAL A 49 2.13 -21.84 10.03
CA VAL A 49 3.17 -22.37 9.13
C VAL A 49 4.18 -23.23 9.91
N TRP A 50 4.53 -22.83 11.13
CA TRP A 50 5.39 -23.63 12.00
C TRP A 50 4.72 -24.95 12.42
N CYS A 51 3.45 -24.90 12.84
CA CYS A 51 2.70 -26.09 13.25
C CYS A 51 2.51 -27.09 12.11
N SER A 52 2.22 -26.62 10.90
CA SER A 52 2.02 -27.49 9.72
C SER A 52 3.31 -28.22 9.30
N LYS A 53 4.47 -27.59 9.46
CA LYS A 53 5.77 -28.17 9.10
C LYS A 53 6.41 -29.03 10.19
N LYS A 54 5.90 -28.95 11.43
CA LYS A 54 6.40 -29.73 12.57
C LYS A 54 6.25 -31.25 12.39
N ASN A 55 5.35 -31.68 11.50
CA ASN A 55 5.09 -33.10 11.26
C ASN A 55 6.07 -33.76 10.26
N ASP A 56 6.90 -32.97 9.56
CA ASP A 56 7.96 -33.50 8.68
C ASP A 56 9.31 -33.45 9.41
N GLU A 57 9.97 -34.60 9.49
CA GLU A 57 11.06 -34.91 10.41
C GLU A 57 12.31 -34.02 10.28
N SER A 58 12.99 -33.82 11.43
CA SER A 58 14.37 -33.36 11.67
C SER A 58 14.65 -31.88 12.01
N SER A 59 13.69 -30.96 11.90
CA SER A 59 13.95 -29.53 12.19
C SER A 59 12.81 -28.87 12.96
N ASN A 60 13.07 -28.45 14.21
CA ASN A 60 12.17 -27.62 15.01
C ASN A 60 12.01 -26.18 14.48
N TYR A 61 12.66 -25.85 13.36
CA TYR A 61 12.75 -24.51 12.81
C TYR A 61 12.09 -24.45 11.44
N VAL A 62 11.45 -23.31 11.15
CA VAL A 62 10.94 -22.98 9.83
C VAL A 62 11.76 -21.84 9.26
N LEU A 63 12.26 -22.04 8.04
CA LEU A 63 12.86 -20.98 7.25
C LEU A 63 11.78 -20.05 6.72
N VAL A 64 11.97 -18.75 6.95
CA VAL A 64 11.06 -17.69 6.54
C VAL A 64 11.85 -16.65 5.73
N GLU A 65 11.32 -16.25 4.58
CA GLU A 65 11.83 -15.09 3.85
C GLU A 65 11.33 -13.79 4.49
N LEU A 66 12.10 -13.24 5.42
CA LEU A 66 11.73 -12.02 6.15
C LEU A 66 11.47 -10.82 5.23
N LYS A 67 12.19 -10.70 4.11
CA LYS A 67 11.99 -9.61 3.14
C LYS A 67 10.57 -9.63 2.58
N GLN A 68 10.11 -10.79 2.11
CA GLN A 68 8.76 -10.94 1.58
C GLN A 68 7.73 -10.67 2.67
N TRP A 69 7.94 -11.21 3.87
CA TRP A 69 7.03 -11.04 4.99
C TRP A 69 6.89 -9.58 5.44
N PHE A 70 8.00 -8.87 5.67
CA PHE A 70 7.96 -7.45 6.02
C PHE A 70 7.30 -6.60 4.93
N THR A 71 7.48 -6.97 3.67
CA THR A 71 6.84 -6.30 2.55
C THR A 71 5.32 -6.48 2.61
N GLN A 72 4.84 -7.72 2.83
CA GLN A 72 3.41 -8.02 2.99
C GLN A 72 2.82 -7.33 4.22
N LEU A 73 3.47 -7.43 5.38
CA LEU A 73 3.04 -6.75 6.61
C LEU A 73 2.89 -5.24 6.39
N SER A 74 3.87 -4.62 5.74
CA SER A 74 3.84 -3.17 5.48
C SER A 74 2.65 -2.77 4.60
N PHE A 75 2.38 -3.53 3.52
CA PHE A 75 1.22 -3.27 2.67
C PHE A 75 -0.11 -3.56 3.39
N ASN A 76 -0.17 -4.62 4.19
CA ASN A 76 -1.37 -4.97 4.96
C ASN A 76 -1.67 -3.97 6.07
N ILE A 77 -0.68 -3.21 6.53
CA ILE A 77 -0.87 -2.11 7.47
C ILE A 77 -1.31 -0.84 6.72
N VAL A 78 -0.58 -0.46 5.66
CA VAL A 78 -0.77 0.85 5.01
C VAL A 78 -2.02 0.89 4.13
N LEU A 79 -2.30 -0.15 3.33
CA LEU A 79 -3.45 -0.13 2.42
C LEU A 79 -4.79 -0.04 3.16
N PRO A 80 -5.05 -0.80 4.24
CA PRO A 80 -6.33 -0.69 4.96
C PRO A 80 -6.46 0.61 5.75
N MET A 81 -5.35 1.21 6.17
CA MET A 81 -5.37 2.57 6.73
C MET A 81 -5.80 3.64 5.73
N LEU A 82 -5.48 3.46 4.46
CA LEU A 82 -5.79 4.42 3.40
C LEU A 82 -7.17 4.20 2.78
N VAL A 83 -7.59 2.94 2.64
CA VAL A 83 -8.82 2.55 1.90
C VAL A 83 -9.94 2.06 2.83
N GLY A 84 -9.66 1.85 4.13
CA GLY A 84 -10.62 1.29 5.09
C GLY A 84 -10.93 -0.19 4.89
N LYS A 85 -10.24 -0.89 3.97
CA LYS A 85 -10.47 -2.31 3.63
C LYS A 85 -9.18 -3.12 3.62
N ARG A 86 -9.26 -4.37 4.09
CA ARG A 86 -8.13 -5.32 4.07
C ARG A 86 -7.94 -5.90 2.65
N TYR A 87 -6.71 -5.94 2.16
CA TYR A 87 -6.39 -6.47 0.82
C TYR A 87 -5.85 -7.92 0.85
N PHE A 88 -5.47 -8.45 2.02
CA PHE A 88 -5.04 -9.84 2.20
C PHE A 88 -5.74 -10.51 3.37
N GLY A 89 -5.98 -11.82 3.26
CA GLY A 89 -6.62 -12.65 4.28
C GLY A 89 -7.95 -13.25 3.81
N ALA A 90 -8.41 -14.30 4.50
CA ALA A 90 -9.47 -15.17 4.01
C ALA A 90 -10.90 -14.59 3.99
N ILE A 91 -11.15 -13.40 4.59
CA ILE A 91 -12.52 -13.03 4.97
C ILE A 91 -13.10 -11.81 4.26
N ASN A 92 -12.33 -10.95 3.60
CA ASN A 92 -12.92 -9.87 2.79
C ASN A 92 -11.87 -9.33 1.85
N VAL A 93 -11.92 -9.68 0.57
CA VAL A 93 -10.94 -9.18 -0.39
C VAL A 93 -11.70 -8.75 -1.63
N ILE A 94 -11.75 -7.44 -1.82
CA ILE A 94 -11.75 -6.78 -3.14
C ILE A 94 -10.93 -7.66 -4.08
N ASP A 95 -11.46 -7.97 -5.26
CA ASP A 95 -10.87 -8.87 -6.27
C ASP A 95 -9.36 -9.11 -6.06
N LYS A 96 -9.00 -10.31 -5.57
CA LYS A 96 -7.63 -10.65 -5.13
C LYS A 96 -6.59 -10.31 -6.20
N GLU A 97 -7.00 -10.38 -7.46
CA GLU A 97 -6.23 -9.99 -8.62
C GLU A 97 -5.85 -8.50 -8.61
N GLU A 98 -6.79 -7.60 -8.31
CA GLU A 98 -6.56 -6.15 -8.24
C GLU A 98 -5.67 -5.77 -7.05
N ALA A 99 -5.82 -6.49 -5.93
CA ALA A 99 -4.95 -6.37 -4.76
C ALA A 99 -3.49 -6.73 -5.10
N GLU A 100 -3.30 -7.88 -5.74
CA GLU A 100 -1.97 -8.35 -6.18
C GLU A 100 -1.35 -7.41 -7.21
N ARG A 101 -2.17 -6.89 -8.13
CA ARG A 101 -1.78 -5.90 -9.14
C ARG A 101 -1.32 -4.58 -8.52
N CYS A 102 -2.06 -4.07 -7.53
CA CYS A 102 -1.69 -2.88 -6.76
C CYS A 102 -0.32 -3.02 -6.10
N ILE A 103 -0.09 -4.17 -5.48
CA ILE A 103 1.15 -4.41 -4.73
C ILE A 103 2.32 -4.65 -5.66
N LYS A 104 2.09 -5.32 -6.79
CA LYS A 104 3.09 -5.46 -7.84
C LYS A 104 3.51 -4.09 -8.37
N ALA A 105 2.55 -3.21 -8.68
CA ALA A 105 2.83 -1.85 -9.13
C ALA A 105 3.59 -1.02 -8.08
N LEU A 106 3.22 -1.13 -6.79
CA LEU A 106 3.91 -0.45 -5.70
C LEU A 106 5.33 -0.99 -5.48
N LYS A 107 5.54 -2.31 -5.56
CA LYS A 107 6.88 -2.92 -5.50
C LYS A 107 7.77 -2.45 -6.64
N GLU A 108 7.24 -2.43 -7.85
CA GLU A 108 7.96 -1.96 -9.04
C GLU A 108 8.30 -0.47 -8.92
N MET A 109 7.36 0.34 -8.42
CA MET A 109 7.62 1.74 -8.13
C MET A 109 8.75 1.90 -7.10
N MET A 110 8.72 1.17 -5.99
CA MET A 110 9.79 1.24 -4.98
C MET A 110 11.14 0.80 -5.54
N HIS A 111 11.17 -0.22 -6.40
CA HIS A 111 12.39 -0.66 -7.07
C HIS A 111 12.93 0.45 -7.98
N LEU A 112 12.09 0.94 -8.90
CA LEU A 112 12.45 1.97 -9.86
C LEU A 112 12.82 3.30 -9.19
N PHE A 113 12.20 3.65 -8.06
CA PHE A 113 12.54 4.86 -7.29
C PHE A 113 14.00 4.86 -6.81
N GLY A 114 14.58 3.68 -6.58
CA GLY A 114 15.98 3.51 -6.20
C GLY A 114 16.94 3.36 -7.38
N VAL A 115 16.44 3.25 -8.61
CA VAL A 115 17.28 3.09 -9.81
C VAL A 115 17.85 4.44 -10.22
N PHE A 116 19.18 4.50 -10.34
CA PHE A 116 19.89 5.66 -10.88
C PHE A 116 20.20 5.43 -12.36
N THR A 117 19.63 6.23 -13.25
CA THR A 117 19.79 6.05 -14.70
C THR A 117 21.00 6.80 -15.23
N VAL A 118 21.53 6.38 -16.38
CA VAL A 118 22.65 7.08 -17.06
C VAL A 118 22.27 8.53 -17.41
N GLY A 119 20.99 8.78 -17.72
CA GLY A 119 20.46 10.12 -17.97
C GLY A 119 20.47 11.04 -16.75
N ASP A 120 20.53 10.48 -15.54
CA ASP A 120 20.63 11.26 -14.29
C ASP A 120 22.05 11.78 -14.07
N ALA A 121 23.08 11.00 -14.44
CA ALA A 121 24.48 11.45 -14.42
C ALA A 121 24.87 12.31 -15.63
N LEU A 122 24.36 11.96 -16.82
CA LEU A 122 24.72 12.59 -18.08
C LEU A 122 23.46 13.15 -18.75
N PRO A 123 23.09 14.42 -18.48
CA PRO A 123 21.82 14.99 -18.94
C PRO A 123 21.59 14.96 -20.46
N PHE A 124 22.67 15.00 -21.25
CA PHE A 124 22.61 14.92 -22.71
C PHE A 124 22.30 13.51 -23.24
N LEU A 125 22.36 12.47 -22.41
CA LEU A 125 21.94 11.10 -22.73
C LEU A 125 20.51 10.78 -22.27
N LYS A 126 19.76 11.74 -21.71
CA LYS A 126 18.37 11.51 -21.24
C LYS A 126 17.40 11.04 -22.33
N TRP A 127 17.67 11.37 -23.59
CA TRP A 127 16.86 10.93 -24.72
C TRP A 127 17.05 9.44 -25.04
N PHE A 128 18.14 8.84 -24.55
CA PHE A 128 18.48 7.44 -24.73
C PHE A 128 18.20 6.70 -23.42
N ASP A 129 17.08 5.97 -23.37
CA ASP A 129 16.64 5.20 -22.19
C ASP A 129 17.50 3.95 -21.99
N PHE A 130 18.77 4.15 -21.61
CA PHE A 130 19.71 3.06 -21.33
C PHE A 130 19.15 2.16 -20.22
N GLY A 131 18.82 0.92 -20.57
CA GLY A 131 18.25 -0.07 -19.65
C GLY A 131 16.72 -0.06 -19.57
N GLY A 132 16.01 0.81 -20.32
CA GLY A 132 14.55 0.83 -20.36
C GLY A 132 13.87 1.34 -19.08
N HIS A 133 14.65 1.89 -18.15
CA HIS A 133 14.18 2.26 -16.82
C HIS A 133 13.19 3.43 -16.85
N VAL A 134 13.42 4.42 -17.72
CA VAL A 134 12.51 5.57 -17.87
C VAL A 134 11.18 5.12 -18.47
N THR A 135 11.20 4.15 -19.38
CA THR A 135 9.99 3.54 -19.95
C THR A 135 9.24 2.74 -18.89
N ALA A 136 9.93 1.89 -18.14
CA ALA A 136 9.34 1.12 -17.03
C ALA A 136 8.72 2.03 -15.95
N MET A 137 9.36 3.17 -15.63
CA MET A 137 8.82 4.18 -14.72
C MET A 137 7.50 4.77 -15.23
N LYS A 138 7.41 5.09 -16.53
CA LYS A 138 6.18 5.63 -17.13
C LYS A 138 5.05 4.61 -17.12
N GLU A 139 5.34 3.35 -17.43
CA GLU A 139 4.35 2.27 -17.40
C GLU A 139 3.85 2.01 -15.98
N THR A 140 4.77 1.92 -15.02
CA THR A 140 4.44 1.76 -13.59
C THR A 140 3.63 2.95 -13.06
N SER A 141 3.95 4.18 -13.46
CA SER A 141 3.18 5.36 -13.09
C SER A 141 1.75 5.30 -13.62
N LYS A 142 1.56 4.91 -14.89
CA LYS A 142 0.21 4.75 -15.46
C LYS A 142 -0.59 3.69 -14.72
N GLU A 143 0.08 2.63 -14.28
CA GLU A 143 -0.56 1.55 -13.55
C GLU A 143 -1.02 1.99 -12.16
N LEU A 144 -0.17 2.70 -11.43
CA LEU A 144 -0.52 3.31 -10.15
C LEU A 144 -1.62 4.36 -10.28
N ASP A 145 -1.63 5.18 -11.33
CA ASP A 145 -2.68 6.16 -11.58
C ASP A 145 -4.04 5.48 -11.79
N LYS A 146 -4.10 4.32 -12.47
CA LYS A 146 -5.34 3.53 -12.61
C LYS A 146 -5.83 3.02 -11.25
N ILE A 147 -4.92 2.50 -10.43
CA ILE A 147 -5.25 1.97 -9.10
C ILE A 147 -5.75 3.09 -8.19
N LEU A 148 -5.11 4.27 -8.20
CA LEU A 148 -5.56 5.45 -7.46
C LEU A 148 -6.94 5.92 -7.91
N ASN A 149 -7.18 6.00 -9.22
CA ASN A 149 -8.50 6.34 -9.75
C ASN A 149 -9.56 5.29 -9.35
N PHE A 150 -9.22 4.00 -9.32
CA PHE A 150 -10.12 2.97 -8.82
C PHE A 150 -10.43 3.14 -7.34
N MET A 151 -9.42 3.46 -6.52
CA MET A 151 -9.62 3.75 -5.09
C MET A 151 -10.49 5.00 -4.90
N ASP A 152 -10.28 6.06 -5.68
CA ASP A 152 -11.13 7.27 -5.66
C ASP A 152 -12.58 6.95 -6.07
N VAL A 153 -12.77 6.10 -7.09
CA VAL A 153 -14.10 5.62 -7.51
C VAL A 153 -14.76 4.80 -6.40
N MET A 154 -14.01 3.91 -5.73
CA MET A 154 -14.49 3.13 -4.60
C MET A 154 -14.89 4.02 -3.41
N ILE A 155 -14.09 5.03 -3.10
CA ILE A 155 -14.40 6.04 -2.07
C ILE A 155 -15.65 6.84 -2.47
N SER A 156 -15.77 7.24 -3.73
CA SER A 156 -16.97 7.96 -4.22
C SER A 156 -18.23 7.09 -4.30
N SER A 157 -18.09 5.77 -4.48
CA SER A 157 -19.20 4.82 -4.46
C SER A 157 -19.68 4.52 -3.04
N LEU A 158 -18.81 4.75 -2.07
CA LEU A 158 -19.14 4.73 -0.65
C LEU A 158 -19.81 6.05 -0.24
N ASP A 159 -19.38 7.20 -0.78
CA ASP A 159 -20.08 8.49 -0.60
C ASP A 159 -21.51 8.42 -1.16
N GLY A 160 -22.48 8.20 -0.26
CA GLY A 160 -23.91 8.15 -0.57
C GLY A 160 -24.54 6.75 -0.54
N THR A 161 -23.79 5.68 -0.22
CA THR A 161 -24.39 4.37 0.06
C THR A 161 -24.61 4.18 1.56
N THR A 162 -25.84 3.86 1.94
CA THR A 162 -26.17 3.46 3.31
C THR A 162 -25.83 1.99 3.50
N ILE A 163 -24.85 1.69 4.33
CA ILE A 163 -24.52 0.32 4.75
C ILE A 163 -25.26 0.11 6.07
N GLU A 164 -26.15 -0.88 6.13
CA GLU A 164 -26.96 -1.18 7.34
C GLU A 164 -27.77 0.03 7.88
N GLY A 165 -28.23 0.91 6.99
CA GLY A 165 -29.05 2.08 7.36
C GLY A 165 -28.27 3.28 7.89
N PHE A 166 -26.93 3.19 7.97
CA PHE A 166 -26.05 4.31 8.29
C PHE A 166 -25.28 4.72 7.03
N ASP A 167 -25.16 6.03 6.85
CA ASP A 167 -24.37 6.61 5.77
C ASP A 167 -22.89 6.18 5.88
N ALA A 168 -22.23 5.86 4.76
CA ALA A 168 -20.86 5.35 4.78
C ALA A 168 -19.87 6.37 5.36
N ASP A 169 -20.08 7.68 5.16
CA ASP A 169 -19.26 8.72 5.81
C ASP A 169 -19.48 8.70 7.33
N THR A 170 -20.70 8.39 7.80
CA THR A 170 -20.98 8.14 9.22
C THR A 170 -20.30 6.87 9.75
N ILE A 171 -20.28 5.76 9.00
CA ILE A 171 -19.59 4.52 9.40
C ILE A 171 -18.07 4.70 9.38
N ILE A 172 -17.54 5.40 8.38
CA ILE A 172 -16.13 5.74 8.30
C ILE A 172 -15.79 6.63 9.50
N LYS A 173 -16.59 7.66 9.81
CA LYS A 173 -16.39 8.50 11.00
C LYS A 173 -16.55 7.75 12.32
N SER A 174 -17.46 6.78 12.42
CA SER A 174 -17.73 6.04 13.66
C SER A 174 -16.74 4.88 13.90
N THR A 175 -16.24 4.24 12.84
CA THR A 175 -15.16 3.25 12.93
C THR A 175 -13.81 3.94 13.19
N ILE A 176 -13.71 5.23 12.86
CA ILE A 176 -12.55 6.07 13.12
C ILE A 176 -12.63 6.75 14.49
N LEU A 177 -13.78 6.81 15.18
CA LEU A 177 -13.89 7.38 16.52
C LEU A 177 -13.55 6.36 17.62
#